data_AF-A0A0F9N1P3-F1
#
_entry.id   AF-A0A0F9N1P3-F1
#
_cell.length_a   1.000
_cell.length_b   1.000
_cell.length_c   1.000
_cell.angle_alpha   90.00
_cell.angle_beta   90.00
_cell.angle_gamma   90.00
#
_symmetry.space_group_name_H-M   'P 1'
#
loop_
_entity.id
_entity.type
_entity.pdbx_description
1 polymer ?
#
loop_
_entity_poly.entity_id
_entity_poly.type
_entity_poly.pdbx_seq_one_letter_code
_entity_poly.pdbx_strand_id
1 'polypeptide(L)' 'MKVYITKWALTQGILEEEANGTSVKGMVRVGKPHQTRYYHRGEYHETRAQAVSKACNVRDRKIEDVKKQLAKLTALTFEE' A
#
# COMPACT_ATOMS: atom_id res chain seq x y z
N MET A 1 13.89 -5.60 12.95
CA MET A 1 14.34 -4.65 11.91
C MET A 1 13.24 -3.66 11.63
N LYS A 2 13.59 -2.39 11.48
CA LYS A 2 12.66 -1.34 11.08
C LYS A 2 12.20 -1.54 9.64
N VAL A 3 10.91 -1.44 9.38
CA VAL A 3 10.32 -1.52 8.04
C VAL A 3 9.28 -0.42 7.83
N TYR A 4 9.00 -0.15 6.55
CA TYR A 4 8.03 0.83 6.09
C TYR A 4 6.93 0.14 5.29
N ILE A 5 5.71 0.10 5.82
CA ILE A 5 4.58 -0.63 5.24
C ILE A 5 3.79 0.30 4.31
N THR A 6 3.57 -0.14 3.08
CA THR A 6 2.85 0.59 2.02
C THR A 6 1.51 -0.02 1.65
N LYS A 7 1.15 -1.18 2.22
CA LYS A 7 -0.14 -1.87 1.97
C LYS A 7 -1.36 -0.94 2.08
N TRP A 8 -1.32 -0.01 3.04
CA TRP A 8 -2.39 0.94 3.32
C TRP A 8 -1.99 2.40 3.04
N ALA A 9 -1.02 2.63 2.15
CA ALA A 9 -0.46 3.95 1.91
C ALA A 9 -1.49 5.01 1.48
N LEU A 10 -2.53 4.60 0.75
CA LEU A 10 -3.56 5.52 0.26
C LEU A 10 -4.62 5.90 1.30
N THR A 11 -4.71 5.17 2.41
CA THR A 11 -5.74 5.41 3.44
C THR A 11 -5.13 5.83 4.77
N GLN A 12 -4.01 5.22 5.17
CA GLN A 12 -3.36 5.42 6.47
C GLN A 12 -1.97 6.04 6.33
N GLY A 13 -1.50 6.28 5.10
CA GLY A 13 -0.12 6.67 4.85
C GLY A 13 0.87 5.51 5.01
N ILE A 14 2.16 5.84 4.96
CA ILE A 14 3.23 4.86 5.16
C ILE A 14 3.40 4.65 6.67
N LEU A 15 3.21 3.41 7.11
CA LEU A 15 3.38 3.04 8.51
C LEU A 15 4.83 2.62 8.74
N GLU A 16 5.39 3.08 9.86
CA GLU A 16 6.73 2.73 10.31
C GLU A 16 6.61 1.76 11.48
N GLU A 17 7.19 0.57 11.34
CA GLU A 17 6.98 -0.51 12.30
C GLU A 17 8.27 -1.31 12.52
N GLU A 18 8.39 -1.89 13.72
CA GLU A 18 9.44 -2.86 14.01
C GLU A 18 8.97 -4.26 13.62
N ALA A 19 9.69 -4.90 12.71
CA ALA A 19 9.35 -6.21 12.17
C ALA A 19 10.39 -7.27 12.48
N ASN A 20 9.94 -8.51 12.62
CA ASN A 20 10.80 -9.67 12.72
C ASN A 20 10.76 -10.46 11.41
N GLY A 21 11.88 -11.07 11.05
CA GLY A 21 11.92 -12.04 9.96
C GLY A 21 11.06 -13.25 10.27
N THR A 22 10.64 -13.95 9.21
CA THR A 22 9.94 -15.23 9.30
C THR A 22 10.76 -16.30 8.57
N SER A 23 10.38 -17.57 8.70
CA SER A 23 10.99 -18.66 7.94
C SER A 23 10.71 -18.55 6.43
N VAL A 24 9.72 -17.76 6.01
CA VAL A 24 9.38 -17.54 4.60
C VAL A 24 10.15 -16.35 4.06
N LYS A 25 10.96 -16.58 3.01
CA LYS A 25 11.76 -15.53 2.37
C LYS A 25 10.85 -14.41 1.86
N GLY A 26 11.21 -13.17 2.18
CA GLY A 26 10.46 -12.00 1.76
C GLY A 26 9.18 -11.74 2.54
N MET A 27 8.93 -12.46 3.64
CA MET A 27 7.82 -12.21 4.55
C MET A 27 8.32 -11.73 5.92
N VAL A 28 7.70 -10.69 6.44
CA VAL A 28 8.01 -10.13 7.76
C VAL A 28 6.77 -10.16 8.64
N ARG A 29 6.98 -10.29 9.96
CA ARG A 29 5.92 -10.22 10.97
C ARG A 29 6.05 -8.93 11.77
N VAL A 30 4.94 -8.25 12.01
CA VAL A 30 4.84 -7.01 12.79
C VAL A 30 3.82 -7.22 13.91
N GLY A 31 4.07 -6.65 15.09
CA GLY A 31 3.17 -6.74 16.24
C GLY A 31 3.53 -7.84 17.24
N LYS A 32 2.65 -8.04 18.22
CA LYS A 32 2.81 -8.99 19.34
C LYS A 32 2.31 -10.38 18.97
N PRO A 33 2.74 -11.47 19.65
CA PRO A 33 2.39 -12.85 19.30
C PRO A 33 0.89 -13.09 19.00
N HIS A 34 -0.02 -12.50 19.79
CA HIS A 34 -1.47 -12.66 19.62
C HIS A 34 -2.14 -11.61 18.72
N GLN A 35 -1.38 -10.67 18.15
CA GLN A 35 -1.86 -9.61 17.26
C GLN A 35 -0.86 -9.40 16.10
N THR A 36 -0.32 -10.52 15.59
CA THR A 36 0.71 -10.48 14.55
C THR A 36 0.09 -10.21 13.20
N ARG A 37 0.67 -9.29 12.44
CA ARG A 37 0.38 -9.05 11.02
C ARG A 37 1.56 -9.49 10.19
N TYR A 38 1.28 -10.15 9.07
CA TYR A 38 2.30 -10.55 8.10
C TYR A 38 2.25 -9.64 6.89
N TYR A 39 3.42 -9.27 6.40
CA TYR A 39 3.58 -8.46 5.20
C TYR A 39 4.55 -9.14 4.25
N HIS A 40 4.18 -9.19 2.97
CA HIS A 40 5.00 -9.75 1.91
C HIS A 40 5.86 -8.67 1.25
N ARG A 41 6.89 -9.11 0.52
CA ARG A 41 7.74 -8.20 -0.25
C ARG A 41 6.89 -7.38 -1.21
N GLY A 42 7.07 -6.06 -1.20
CA GLY A 42 6.26 -5.12 -1.96
C GLY A 42 5.10 -4.49 -1.16
N GLU A 43 4.69 -5.09 -0.04
CA GLU A 43 3.81 -4.47 0.96
C GLU A 43 4.60 -3.76 2.06
N TYR A 44 5.88 -4.12 2.24
CA TYR A 44 6.84 -3.44 3.09
C TYR A 44 8.15 -3.16 2.34
N HIS A 45 8.89 -2.19 2.85
CA HIS A 45 10.18 -1.76 2.34
C HIS A 45 11.16 -1.55 3.50
N GLU A 46 12.46 -1.76 3.25
CA GLU A 46 13.51 -1.57 4.25
C GLU A 46 13.94 -0.11 4.37
N THR A 47 13.65 0.71 3.34
CA THR A 47 13.97 2.13 3.33
C THR A 47 12.72 2.98 3.11
N ARG A 48 12.70 4.15 3.76
CA ARG A 48 11.61 5.12 3.60
C ARG A 48 11.50 5.60 2.15
N ALA A 49 12.62 5.77 1.46
CA ALA A 49 12.65 6.20 0.06
C ALA A 49 11.93 5.22 -0.86
N GLN A 50 12.17 3.91 -0.70
CA GLN A 50 11.46 2.87 -1.47
C GLN A 50 9.97 2.88 -1.17
N ALA A 51 9.57 3.03 0.10
CA ALA A 51 8.17 3.11 0.48
C ALA A 51 7.47 4.34 -0.11
N VAL A 52 8.12 5.51 -0.08
CA VAL A 52 7.61 6.74 -0.68
C VAL A 52 7.45 6.58 -2.18
N SER A 53 8.46 6.07 -2.88
CA SER A 53 8.40 5.80 -4.32
C SER A 53 7.22 4.88 -4.67
N LYS A 54 7.05 3.78 -3.92
CA LYS A 54 5.91 2.86 -4.13
C LYS A 54 4.58 3.55 -3.87
N ALA A 55 4.45 4.30 -2.78
CA ALA A 55 3.21 5.00 -2.42
C ALA A 55 2.83 6.06 -3.47
N CYS A 56 3.79 6.84 -3.97
CA CYS A 56 3.58 7.80 -5.06
C CYS A 56 3.08 7.10 -6.33
N ASN A 57 3.75 6.02 -6.76
CA ASN A 57 3.34 5.26 -7.94
C ASN A 57 1.91 4.71 -7.82
N VAL A 58 1.55 4.21 -6.64
CA VAL A 58 0.20 3.67 -6.38
C VAL A 58 -0.85 4.80 -6.33
N ARG A 59 -0.50 5.96 -5.75
CA ARG A 59 -1.36 7.16 -5.74
C ARG A 59 -1.65 7.63 -7.17
N ASP A 60 -0.62 7.80 -7.98
CA ASP A 60 -0.75 8.36 -9.32
C ASP A 60 -1.58 7.44 -10.23
N ARG A 61 -1.32 6.13 -10.18
CA ARG A 61 -2.17 5.13 -10.86
C ARG A 61 -3.62 5.20 -10.41
N LYS A 62 -3.87 5.32 -9.09
CA LYS A 62 -5.24 5.40 -8.57
C LYS A 62 -5.95 6.66 -9.05
N ILE A 63 -5.24 7.79 -9.13
CA ILE A 63 -5.79 9.04 -9.70
C ILE A 63 -6.18 8.85 -11.16
N GLU A 64 -5.35 8.19 -11.97
CA GLU A 64 -5.68 7.89 -13.37
C GLU A 64 -6.93 7.01 -13.50
N ASP A 65 -7.03 5.96 -12.70
CA ASP A 65 -8.19 5.07 -12.70
C ASP A 65 -9.46 5.82 -12.28
N VAL A 66 -9.38 6.68 -11.26
CA VAL A 66 -10.51 7.52 -10.80
C VAL A 66 -10.92 8.52 -11.87
N LYS A 67 -9.96 9.16 -12.57
CA LYS A 67 -10.27 10.05 -13.70
C LYS A 67 -11.03 9.33 -14.82
N LYS A 68 -10.64 8.09 -15.15
CA LYS A 68 -11.36 7.26 -16.14
C LYS A 68 -12.79 6.94 -15.68
N GLN A 69 -12.98 6.63 -14.41
CA GLN A 69 -14.31 6.39 -13.83
C GLN A 69 -15.17 7.66 -13.87
N LEU A 70 -14.60 8.80 -13.49
CA LEU A 70 -15.27 10.09 -13.54
C LEU A 70 -15.71 10.43 -14.96
N ALA A 71 -14.82 10.29 -15.95
CA ALA A 71 -15.14 10.55 -17.35
C ALA A 71 -16.31 9.70 -17.87
N LYS A 72 -16.37 8.42 -17.48
CA LYS A 72 -17.49 7.53 -17.81
C LYS A 72 -18.79 8.04 -17.18
N LEU A 73 -18.77 8.39 -15.90
CA LEU A 73 -19.95 8.87 -15.18
C LEU A 73 -20.47 10.19 -15.75
N THR A 74 -19.58 11.11 -16.13
CA THR A 74 -19.96 12.41 -16.71
C THR A 74 -20.52 12.30 -18.13
N ALA A 75 -20.25 11.21 -18.83
CA ALA A 75 -20.74 10.97 -20.20
C ALA A 75 -22.08 10.23 -20.24
N LEU A 76 -22.61 9.77 -19.10
CA LEU A 76 -23.91 9.10 -19.05
C LEU A 76 -25.03 10.12 -19.27
N THR A 77 -25.88 9.85 -20.27
CA THR A 77 -27.16 10.51 -20.48
C THR A 77 -28.27 9.49 -20.22
N PHE A 78 -29.36 9.93 -19.59
CA PHE A 78 -30.48 9.07 -19.19
C PHE A 78 -31.80 9.47 -19.86
N GLU A 79 -31.74 10.28 -20.92
CA GLU A 79 -32.89 10.59 -21.75
C GLU A 79 -33.14 9.43 -22.73
N GLU A 80 -34.41 9.09 -22.98
CA GLU A 80 -34.84 7.98 -23.87
C GLU A 80 -34.35 8.13 -25.31
#